data_AF-A0A0L0VUS1-F1
#
_entry.id   AF-A0A0L0VUS1-F1
#
_cell.length_a   1.000
_cell.length_b   1.000
_cell.length_c   1.000
_cell.angle_alpha   90.00
_cell.angle_beta   90.00
_cell.angle_gamma   90.00
#
_symmetry.space_group_name_H-M   'P 1'
#
loop_
_entity.id
_entity.type
_entity.pdbx_description
1 polymer ?
#
loop_
_entity_poly.entity_id
_entity_poly.type
_entity_poly.pdbx_seq_one_letter_code
_entity_poly.pdbx_strand_id
1 'polypeptide(L)'
;MKPFTNHPKYGQDDSESNYYDEEESADDSSSSDEEPDPPSPRRKPGRLQKAGLLPLHQKKSKNPKIQIPSPILTKESTSATEETPESQLDTCKKSQKKTKKKPAEEKYPKRWSIPDMNNTYKTFIDHGTTVDAQGYPLHPNGDTIFVQRPGICEATNFRKTAFTKRTQVRMRSKGRWKVITHKCLGVLVCDVHDCQWAGSPPTDPNVLKELFETPVQCQGMAGKCPGEVHHIKCENTALRIDLHMATEWGLLRHRGVHQHVWPECKKPDILALERFGEVVENNPKAGAFKLKIGKPSQDEGTTFETVTDIQPSFQNSDRLAYYQKRKLIGLDLVPGKNGSGVGDEFINDMFSWAA
;
A
#
# COMPACT_ATOMS: atom_id res chain seq x y z
N MET A 1 -20.79 41.44 64.49
CA MET A 1 -19.94 42.57 64.04
C MET A 1 -18.84 42.03 63.12
N LYS A 2 -17.90 42.87 62.65
CA LYS A 2 -17.06 42.60 61.46
C LYS A 2 -16.08 41.41 61.60
N PRO A 3 -15.73 40.73 60.48
CA PRO A 3 -14.77 39.63 60.45
C PRO A 3 -13.31 40.12 60.34
N PHE A 4 -12.35 39.22 60.59
CA PHE A 4 -10.93 39.45 60.27
C PHE A 4 -10.60 38.93 58.85
N THR A 5 -10.22 39.85 57.97
CA THR A 5 -9.53 39.57 56.70
C THR A 5 -8.02 39.73 56.90
N ASN A 6 -7.19 38.91 56.25
CA ASN A 6 -5.79 39.26 56.02
C ASN A 6 -5.25 38.68 54.71
N HIS A 7 -4.72 39.57 53.86
CA HIS A 7 -3.79 39.30 52.76
C HIS A 7 -2.56 40.19 53.00
N PRO A 8 -1.35 39.67 52.75
CA PRO A 8 -0.59 40.13 51.58
C PRO A 8 -0.28 38.95 50.64
N LYS A 9 -0.01 39.08 49.32
CA LYS A 9 0.66 40.08 48.46
C LYS A 9 2.20 40.01 48.43
N TYR A 10 2.70 40.16 47.19
CA TYR A 10 4.08 40.05 46.69
C TYR A 10 4.64 38.61 46.66
N GLY A 11 5.48 38.24 45.67
CA GLY A 11 6.03 39.03 44.55
C GLY A 11 5.93 38.32 43.19
N GLN A 12 6.07 39.10 42.11
CA GLN A 12 6.62 38.60 40.84
C GLN A 12 8.15 38.59 40.97
N ASP A 13 8.81 37.69 40.25
CA ASP A 13 10.10 38.00 39.62
C ASP A 13 10.22 37.16 38.35
N ASP A 14 10.51 37.82 37.23
CA ASP A 14 10.76 37.18 35.95
C ASP A 14 12.23 36.74 35.87
N SER A 15 12.51 35.54 35.38
CA SER A 15 13.86 35.12 35.00
C SER A 15 13.84 34.22 33.78
N GLU A 16 14.37 34.73 32.67
CA GLU A 16 14.63 33.95 31.47
C GLU A 16 15.83 33.02 31.71
N SER A 17 15.66 31.72 31.42
CA SER A 17 16.79 30.80 31.26
C SER A 17 16.63 29.99 29.97
N ASN A 18 17.16 30.54 28.87
CA ASN A 18 17.34 29.79 27.63
C ASN A 18 18.46 28.76 27.83
N TYR A 19 18.12 27.54 28.24
CA TYR A 19 19.05 26.42 28.24
C TYR A 19 18.93 25.63 26.93
N TYR A 20 20.00 25.64 26.15
CA TYR A 20 20.15 24.80 24.95
C TYR A 20 20.80 23.47 25.37
N ASP A 21 19.98 22.44 25.56
CA ASP A 21 20.49 21.06 25.52
C ASP A 21 20.43 20.54 24.08
N GLU A 22 21.57 20.57 23.39
CA GLU A 22 21.82 19.78 22.19
C GLU A 22 22.22 18.36 22.59
N GLU A 23 21.27 17.53 23.03
CA GLU A 23 21.51 16.09 23.16
C GLU A 23 21.09 15.34 21.88
N GLU A 24 22.05 14.60 21.33
CA GLU A 24 21.87 13.76 20.14
C GLU A 24 20.96 12.57 20.44
N SER A 25 19.65 12.72 20.21
CA SER A 25 18.72 11.59 20.27
C SER A 25 19.02 10.61 19.14
N ALA A 26 19.78 9.57 19.46
CA ALA A 26 20.28 8.55 18.52
C ALA A 26 19.17 7.94 17.64
N ASP A 27 19.60 7.41 16.47
CA ASP A 27 18.73 6.80 15.46
C ASP A 27 18.07 5.48 15.94
N ASP A 28 17.08 5.59 16.83
CA ASP A 28 16.18 4.48 17.19
C ASP A 28 15.36 4.09 15.96
N SER A 29 15.95 3.17 15.20
CA SER A 29 15.39 2.51 14.02
C SER A 29 14.30 1.53 14.44
N SER A 30 13.25 2.08 15.05
CA SER A 30 12.11 1.39 15.62
C SER A 30 11.56 0.35 14.65
N SER A 31 11.70 -0.92 15.03
CA SER A 31 11.26 -2.09 14.27
C SER A 31 9.90 -1.87 13.62
N SER A 32 9.88 -1.85 12.29
CA SER A 32 8.62 -2.00 11.57
C SER A 32 8.20 -3.46 11.64
N ASP A 33 7.02 -3.74 12.20
CA ASP A 33 6.37 -5.05 12.22
C ASP A 33 5.83 -5.44 10.82
N GLU A 34 6.73 -5.37 9.84
CA GLU A 34 6.63 -5.92 8.50
C GLU A 34 7.42 -7.23 8.55
N GLU A 35 6.72 -8.36 8.66
CA GLU A 35 7.39 -9.67 8.64
C GLU A 35 8.29 -9.81 7.41
N PRO A 36 9.49 -10.41 7.56
CA PRO A 36 10.49 -10.46 6.49
C PRO A 36 9.93 -11.13 5.24
N ASP A 37 10.08 -10.45 4.09
CA ASP A 37 9.57 -10.90 2.79
C ASP A 37 9.96 -12.37 2.53
N PRO A 38 9.02 -13.21 2.04
CA PRO A 38 9.35 -14.59 1.69
C PRO A 38 10.53 -14.59 0.69
N PRO A 39 11.60 -15.35 0.96
CA PRO A 39 12.82 -15.25 0.17
C PRO A 39 12.54 -15.60 -1.28
N SER A 40 12.78 -14.64 -2.19
CA SER A 40 12.69 -14.86 -3.63
C SER A 40 13.46 -16.12 -4.04
N PRO A 41 12.93 -16.94 -4.97
CA PRO A 41 13.48 -18.26 -5.27
C PRO A 41 14.98 -18.21 -5.59
N ARG A 42 15.77 -18.93 -4.77
CA ARG A 42 17.23 -18.93 -4.81
C ARG A 42 17.76 -19.58 -6.11
N ARG A 43 17.89 -18.79 -7.17
CA ARG A 43 18.80 -19.12 -8.27
C ARG A 43 20.24 -19.06 -7.75
N LYS A 44 21.08 -20.01 -8.20
CA LYS A 44 22.47 -20.16 -7.71
C LYS A 44 23.30 -18.88 -7.99
N PRO A 45 24.27 -18.52 -7.14
CA PRO A 45 25.06 -17.30 -7.31
C PRO A 45 25.98 -17.41 -8.54
N GLY A 46 25.56 -16.76 -9.62
CA GLY A 46 26.32 -16.69 -10.87
C GLY A 46 25.67 -15.71 -11.84
N ARG A 47 26.33 -14.55 -12.04
CA ARG A 47 25.87 -13.41 -12.84
C ARG A 47 24.70 -12.64 -12.21
N LEU A 48 24.78 -11.31 -12.17
CA LEU A 48 23.61 -10.47 -11.87
C LEU A 48 22.54 -10.72 -12.94
N GLN A 49 21.32 -11.04 -12.51
CA GLN A 49 20.12 -10.97 -13.35
C GLN A 49 19.15 -10.00 -12.68
N LYS A 50 18.73 -8.95 -13.42
CA LYS A 50 17.70 -8.00 -12.97
C LYS A 50 16.41 -8.77 -12.64
N ALA A 51 15.68 -8.29 -11.63
CA ALA A 51 14.50 -8.99 -11.12
C ALA A 51 13.33 -8.96 -12.12
N GLY A 52 12.94 -10.14 -12.63
CA GLY A 52 11.62 -10.41 -13.23
C GLY A 52 11.30 -9.78 -14.59
N LEU A 53 12.01 -8.71 -14.99
CA LEU A 53 11.68 -7.93 -16.20
C LEU A 53 12.93 -7.82 -17.08
N LEU A 54 12.84 -8.37 -18.29
CA LEU A 54 13.94 -8.42 -19.26
C LEU A 54 13.81 -7.25 -20.25
N PRO A 55 14.85 -6.41 -20.43
CA PRO A 55 14.87 -5.40 -21.48
C PRO A 55 14.79 -6.02 -22.88
N LEU A 56 14.02 -5.40 -23.78
CA LEU A 56 13.87 -5.86 -25.15
C LEU A 56 15.16 -5.66 -25.98
N HIS A 57 15.78 -6.78 -26.39
CA HIS A 57 16.86 -6.75 -27.38
C HIS A 57 16.29 -6.46 -28.78
N GLN A 58 16.38 -5.21 -29.22
CA GLN A 58 15.90 -4.77 -30.52
C GLN A 58 16.63 -5.47 -31.69
N LYS A 59 15.94 -6.40 -32.36
CA LYS A 59 16.32 -6.84 -33.71
C LYS A 59 15.78 -5.83 -34.73
N LYS A 60 16.67 -5.19 -35.50
CA LYS A 60 16.29 -4.24 -36.55
C LYS A 60 15.49 -4.93 -37.66
N SER A 61 14.17 -4.76 -37.66
CA SER A 61 13.31 -5.06 -38.82
C SER A 61 13.00 -3.77 -39.59
N LYS A 62 12.68 -3.89 -40.89
CA LYS A 62 12.44 -2.75 -41.78
C LYS A 62 10.93 -2.49 -41.90
N ASN A 63 10.49 -1.25 -41.62
CA ASN A 63 9.09 -0.86 -41.80
C ASN A 63 8.64 -0.92 -43.27
N PRO A 64 7.55 -1.65 -43.61
CA PRO A 64 6.73 -1.31 -44.76
C PRO A 64 5.87 -0.06 -44.43
N LYS A 65 5.74 0.86 -45.39
CA LYS A 65 5.08 2.16 -45.19
C LYS A 65 3.61 2.08 -45.63
N ILE A 66 2.71 1.79 -44.70
CA ILE A 66 1.26 1.76 -44.97
C ILE A 66 0.70 3.19 -44.94
N GLN A 67 -0.05 3.56 -45.97
CA GLN A 67 -0.79 4.83 -46.05
C GLN A 67 -2.23 4.62 -45.55
N ILE A 68 -2.76 5.58 -44.79
CA ILE A 68 -4.15 5.60 -44.34
C ILE A 68 -4.89 6.68 -45.17
N PRO A 69 -5.96 6.33 -45.91
CA PRO A 69 -6.81 7.32 -46.59
C PRO A 69 -7.86 7.90 -45.63
N SER A 70 -8.12 9.20 -45.73
CA SER A 70 -9.09 9.91 -44.89
C SER A 70 -10.54 9.80 -45.43
N PRO A 71 -11.55 9.50 -44.59
CA PRO A 71 -12.96 9.59 -44.98
C PRO A 71 -13.51 11.02 -44.83
N ILE A 72 -13.65 11.67 -45.99
CA ILE A 72 -14.71 12.60 -46.44
C ILE A 72 -15.74 13.12 -45.41
N LEU A 73 -15.97 14.44 -45.40
CA LEU A 73 -17.16 15.06 -44.79
C LEU A 73 -18.43 14.80 -45.63
N THR A 74 -19.55 14.53 -44.97
CA THR A 74 -20.89 14.89 -45.46
C THR A 74 -21.46 16.04 -44.61
N LYS A 75 -22.22 16.93 -45.25
CA LYS A 75 -22.94 18.04 -44.62
C LYS A 75 -24.44 17.76 -44.72
N GLU A 76 -25.20 18.06 -43.68
CA GLU A 76 -26.55 18.65 -43.80
C GLU A 76 -26.71 19.74 -42.74
N SER A 77 -27.64 20.67 -42.96
CA SER A 77 -27.76 21.92 -42.21
C SER A 77 -29.22 22.23 -41.86
N THR A 78 -29.46 22.91 -40.73
CA THR A 78 -30.43 24.02 -40.48
C THR A 78 -30.85 24.03 -39.00
N SER A 79 -31.19 25.16 -38.36
CA SER A 79 -30.84 26.58 -38.63
C SER A 79 -31.27 27.48 -37.45
N ALA A 80 -30.47 28.53 -37.17
CA ALA A 80 -30.85 29.75 -36.42
C ALA A 80 -31.23 29.57 -34.92
N THR A 81 -31.22 30.61 -34.08
CA THR A 81 -31.05 32.06 -34.33
C THR A 81 -30.12 32.74 -33.30
N GLU A 82 -29.78 34.00 -33.58
CA GLU A 82 -28.90 34.99 -32.92
C GLU A 82 -29.27 35.32 -31.44
N GLU A 83 -28.54 36.12 -30.64
CA GLU A 83 -27.73 37.33 -30.93
C GLU A 83 -26.45 37.52 -30.10
N THR A 84 -25.60 38.46 -30.54
CA THR A 84 -24.49 39.06 -29.78
C THR A 84 -24.16 40.45 -30.36
N PRO A 85 -23.92 41.45 -29.50
CA PRO A 85 -22.93 42.51 -29.78
C PRO A 85 -21.93 42.60 -28.60
N GLU A 86 -20.61 42.77 -28.75
CA GLU A 86 -19.87 43.89 -29.38
C GLU A 86 -20.25 45.27 -28.82
N SER A 87 -19.33 46.19 -28.48
CA SER A 87 -17.85 46.24 -28.57
C SER A 87 -17.31 46.94 -27.28
N GLN A 88 -16.11 47.53 -27.10
CA GLN A 88 -15.03 47.98 -28.00
C GLN A 88 -13.68 48.08 -27.21
N LEU A 89 -12.78 48.98 -27.62
CA LEU A 89 -11.51 49.29 -26.95
C LEU A 89 -11.67 50.49 -25.99
N ASP A 90 -10.77 50.61 -25.00
CA ASP A 90 -10.06 51.88 -24.82
C ASP A 90 -8.65 51.69 -24.20
N THR A 91 -7.79 52.71 -24.28
CA THR A 91 -6.35 52.62 -23.96
C THR A 91 -5.90 53.59 -22.87
N CYS A 92 -5.01 53.13 -21.96
CA CYS A 92 -3.97 54.01 -21.43
C CYS A 92 -2.76 53.24 -20.89
N LYS A 93 -1.54 53.65 -21.28
CA LYS A 93 -0.28 53.20 -20.67
C LYS A 93 0.13 54.16 -19.54
N LYS A 94 0.23 53.69 -18.29
CA LYS A 94 1.04 54.37 -17.25
C LYS A 94 1.87 53.37 -16.46
N SER A 95 3.18 53.37 -16.72
CA SER A 95 4.16 52.55 -16.01
C SER A 95 4.38 53.03 -14.57
N GLN A 96 4.26 52.14 -13.60
CA GLN A 96 4.76 52.37 -12.24
C GLN A 96 5.61 51.18 -11.78
N LYS A 97 6.87 51.43 -11.43
CA LYS A 97 7.75 50.47 -10.77
C LYS A 97 7.20 50.17 -9.38
N LYS A 98 6.49 49.05 -9.21
CA LYS A 98 6.24 48.46 -7.88
C LYS A 98 7.28 47.37 -7.61
N THR A 99 7.95 47.49 -6.46
CA THR A 99 8.95 46.52 -6.00
C THR A 99 8.31 45.15 -5.78
N LYS A 100 8.90 44.10 -6.34
CA LYS A 100 8.44 42.72 -6.13
C LYS A 100 8.71 42.28 -4.68
N LYS A 101 7.79 42.58 -3.76
CA LYS A 101 7.62 41.72 -2.59
C LYS A 101 7.38 40.31 -3.12
N LYS A 102 8.14 39.31 -2.62
CA LYS A 102 7.78 37.90 -2.84
C LYS A 102 6.34 37.71 -2.32
N PRO A 103 5.48 36.92 -2.99
CA PRO A 103 4.24 36.48 -2.38
C PRO A 103 4.55 35.87 -1.01
N ALA A 104 3.75 36.18 0.00
CA ALA A 104 3.79 35.40 1.23
C ALA A 104 3.41 33.96 0.84
N GLU A 105 4.25 32.99 1.21
CA GLU A 105 3.98 31.59 0.94
C GLU A 105 2.68 31.21 1.65
N GLU A 106 1.64 30.97 0.86
CA GLU A 106 0.30 30.70 1.38
C GLU A 106 0.36 29.35 2.08
N LYS A 107 0.38 29.38 3.42
CA LYS A 107 0.57 28.19 4.26
C LYS A 107 -0.66 27.29 4.16
N TYR A 108 -0.68 26.43 3.14
CA TYR A 108 -1.68 25.40 2.93
C TYR A 108 -2.06 24.75 4.28
N PRO A 109 -3.33 24.81 4.70
CA PRO A 109 -3.73 24.39 6.04
C PRO A 109 -3.34 22.92 6.27
N LYS A 110 -2.78 22.61 7.45
CA LYS A 110 -2.26 21.28 7.78
C LYS A 110 -3.36 20.23 7.60
N ARG A 111 -3.25 19.48 6.49
CA ARG A 111 -4.34 18.69 5.85
C ARG A 111 -5.08 17.73 6.79
N TRP A 112 -4.43 17.28 7.86
CA TRP A 112 -5.06 16.60 9.00
C TRP A 112 -4.35 16.98 10.33
N SER A 113 -5.13 17.30 11.36
CA SER A 113 -4.69 17.31 12.76
C SER A 113 -4.51 15.89 13.32
N ILE A 114 -3.86 15.78 14.48
CA ILE A 114 -4.00 14.59 15.35
C ILE A 114 -5.45 14.58 15.86
N PRO A 115 -6.17 13.45 15.86
CA PRO A 115 -7.55 13.40 16.36
C PRO A 115 -7.59 13.61 17.88
N ASP A 116 -8.67 14.23 18.36
CA ASP A 116 -9.08 14.13 19.76
C ASP A 116 -9.92 12.85 19.92
N MET A 117 -9.63 12.04 20.94
CA MET A 117 -10.40 10.83 21.23
C MET A 117 -11.80 11.14 21.79
N ASN A 118 -12.04 12.35 22.29
CA ASN A 118 -13.36 12.81 22.72
C ASN A 118 -14.29 13.15 21.54
N ASN A 119 -13.74 13.34 20.33
CA ASN A 119 -14.56 13.59 19.15
C ASN A 119 -15.32 12.32 18.72
N THR A 120 -16.57 12.52 18.30
CA THR A 120 -17.50 11.47 17.87
C THR A 120 -17.21 10.93 16.46
N TYR A 121 -15.97 10.53 16.20
CA TYR A 121 -15.60 9.83 14.96
C TYR A 121 -16.44 8.55 14.78
N LYS A 122 -17.01 8.42 13.59
CA LYS A 122 -17.77 7.24 13.11
C LYS A 122 -17.09 6.68 11.87
N THR A 123 -17.21 5.37 11.66
CA THR A 123 -16.81 4.73 10.40
C THR A 123 -17.77 5.17 9.29
N PHE A 124 -17.21 5.50 8.13
CA PHE A 124 -17.90 5.89 6.90
C PHE A 124 -17.12 5.31 5.72
N ILE A 125 -17.74 4.40 4.97
CA ILE A 125 -17.13 3.77 3.79
C ILE A 125 -17.67 4.48 2.55
N ASP A 126 -16.80 5.18 1.82
CA ASP A 126 -17.17 5.97 0.64
C ASP A 126 -17.11 5.12 -0.64
N HIS A 127 -17.78 5.60 -1.69
CA HIS A 127 -17.94 4.91 -2.97
C HIS A 127 -16.60 4.54 -3.61
N GLY A 128 -16.56 3.36 -4.25
CA GLY A 128 -15.36 2.81 -4.87
C GLY A 128 -14.34 2.25 -3.88
N THR A 129 -14.68 2.15 -2.59
CA THR A 129 -13.88 1.44 -1.58
C THR A 129 -14.15 -0.06 -1.62
N THR A 130 -13.09 -0.88 -1.58
CA THR A 130 -13.23 -2.33 -1.33
C THR A 130 -12.94 -2.64 0.13
N VAL A 131 -13.87 -3.33 0.79
CA VAL A 131 -13.74 -3.83 2.17
C VAL A 131 -13.47 -5.34 2.20
N ASP A 132 -12.93 -5.83 3.31
CA ASP A 132 -12.86 -7.27 3.61
C ASP A 132 -14.12 -7.80 4.33
N ALA A 133 -14.09 -9.07 4.75
CA ALA A 133 -15.19 -9.74 5.44
C ALA A 133 -15.52 -9.17 6.84
N GLN A 134 -14.65 -8.32 7.43
CA GLN A 134 -14.93 -7.57 8.66
C GLN A 134 -15.46 -6.16 8.38
N GLY A 135 -15.62 -5.78 7.10
CA GLY A 135 -15.99 -4.42 6.69
C GLY A 135 -14.82 -3.42 6.75
N TYR A 136 -13.58 -3.90 6.91
CA TYR A 136 -12.40 -3.03 6.97
C TYR A 136 -11.92 -2.66 5.56
N PRO A 137 -11.64 -1.37 5.26
CA PRO A 137 -11.28 -0.93 3.92
C PRO A 137 -9.84 -1.33 3.54
N LEU A 138 -9.71 -2.44 2.80
CA LEU A 138 -8.46 -2.86 2.17
C LEU A 138 -8.02 -1.93 1.05
N HIS A 139 -8.98 -1.43 0.26
CA HIS A 139 -8.79 -0.47 -0.81
C HIS A 139 -9.65 0.78 -0.55
N PRO A 140 -9.30 1.62 0.44
CA PRO A 140 -10.05 2.83 0.75
C PRO A 140 -10.01 3.81 -0.42
N ASN A 141 -11.15 4.43 -0.69
CA ASN A 141 -11.35 5.40 -1.77
C ASN A 141 -12.23 6.56 -1.26
N GLY A 142 -12.37 7.63 -2.05
CA GLY A 142 -13.13 8.81 -1.65
C GLY A 142 -12.62 9.44 -0.35
N ASP A 143 -13.53 9.92 0.50
CA ASP A 143 -13.23 10.45 1.85
C ASP A 143 -13.54 9.41 2.96
N THR A 144 -13.25 8.13 2.70
CA THR A 144 -13.45 7.00 3.65
C THR A 144 -12.76 7.20 5.01
N ILE A 145 -13.47 6.87 6.09
CA ILE A 145 -13.00 6.90 7.48
C ILE A 145 -13.30 5.55 8.14
N PHE A 146 -12.35 4.97 8.87
CA PHE A 146 -12.56 3.77 9.69
C PHE A 146 -12.02 3.97 11.11
N VAL A 147 -12.82 3.62 12.12
CA VAL A 147 -12.51 3.83 13.54
C VAL A 147 -12.32 2.48 14.25
N GLN A 148 -11.07 2.13 14.57
CA GLN A 148 -10.71 1.01 15.43
C GLN A 148 -11.02 1.38 16.89
N ARG A 149 -11.82 0.57 17.57
CA ARG A 149 -12.15 0.73 18.99
C ARG A 149 -11.91 -0.60 19.71
N PRO A 150 -10.78 -0.78 20.41
CA PRO A 150 -10.50 -2.02 21.13
C PRO A 150 -11.64 -2.42 22.08
N GLY A 151 -11.93 -3.72 22.13
CA GLY A 151 -13.06 -4.33 22.85
C GLY A 151 -14.46 -4.07 22.25
N ILE A 152 -14.58 -3.35 21.12
CA ILE A 152 -15.88 -2.96 20.54
C ILE A 152 -15.95 -3.20 19.03
N CYS A 153 -14.93 -2.75 18.29
CA CYS A 153 -14.82 -2.88 16.85
C CYS A 153 -13.34 -2.96 16.48
N GLU A 154 -12.88 -4.20 16.25
CA GLU A 154 -11.51 -4.50 15.92
C GLU A 154 -11.46 -5.18 14.54
N ALA A 155 -10.75 -4.55 13.61
CA ALA A 155 -10.37 -5.18 12.36
C ALA A 155 -9.01 -5.85 12.50
N THR A 156 -8.92 -7.14 12.19
CA THR A 156 -7.66 -7.91 12.15
C THR A 156 -6.67 -7.25 11.18
N ASN A 157 -7.17 -6.76 10.04
CA ASN A 157 -6.38 -6.07 9.01
C ASN A 157 -6.05 -4.59 9.34
N PHE A 158 -6.38 -4.08 10.53
CA PHE A 158 -6.12 -2.67 10.86
C PHE A 158 -4.64 -2.30 10.70
N ARG A 159 -4.38 -1.05 10.30
CA ARG A 159 -3.04 -0.52 9.92
C ARG A 159 -2.46 -1.09 8.60
N LYS A 160 -3.01 -2.16 8.02
CA LYS A 160 -2.63 -2.68 6.69
C LYS A 160 -3.59 -2.15 5.61
N THR A 161 -3.14 -2.10 4.35
CA THR A 161 -4.01 -1.91 3.17
C THR A 161 -3.48 -2.75 2.02
N ALA A 162 -4.31 -3.03 1.02
CA ALA A 162 -3.97 -3.91 -0.10
C ALA A 162 -3.12 -3.21 -1.19
N PHE A 163 -3.39 -1.94 -1.49
CA PHE A 163 -2.73 -1.22 -2.60
C PHE A 163 -1.22 -0.97 -2.44
N THR A 164 -0.51 -0.86 -3.56
CA THR A 164 0.94 -0.58 -3.62
C THR A 164 1.26 0.87 -3.20
N LYS A 165 2.17 1.03 -2.25
CA LYS A 165 2.34 2.28 -1.50
C LYS A 165 3.76 2.49 -0.98
N ARG A 166 4.10 3.75 -0.70
CA ARG A 166 5.15 4.12 0.26
C ARG A 166 4.50 4.43 1.60
N THR A 167 5.08 3.89 2.67
CA THR A 167 4.68 4.16 4.05
C THR A 167 5.67 5.13 4.69
N GLN A 168 5.17 6.10 5.45
CA GLN A 168 5.96 6.84 6.42
C GLN A 168 5.30 6.74 7.80
N VAL A 169 6.09 6.33 8.80
CA VAL A 169 5.68 6.35 10.21
C VAL A 169 6.32 7.58 10.88
N ARG A 170 5.60 8.23 11.80
CA ARG A 170 6.14 9.27 12.69
C ARG A 170 5.48 9.18 14.07
N MET A 171 6.27 9.21 15.14
CA MET A 171 5.74 9.44 16.48
C MET A 171 5.38 10.91 16.67
N ARG A 172 4.33 11.18 17.46
CA ARG A 172 3.81 12.53 17.76
C ARG A 172 3.36 12.66 19.21
N SER A 173 3.31 13.91 19.69
CA SER A 173 2.80 14.29 21.02
C SER A 173 3.49 13.57 22.20
N LYS A 174 4.83 13.53 22.19
CA LYS A 174 5.69 12.76 23.11
C LYS A 174 5.32 11.27 23.11
N GLY A 175 5.50 10.60 21.97
CA GLY A 175 5.26 9.16 21.79
C GLY A 175 3.78 8.71 21.75
N ARG A 176 2.85 9.47 22.34
CA ARG A 176 1.42 9.06 22.50
C ARG A 176 0.70 8.67 21.21
N TRP A 177 1.12 9.20 20.05
CA TRP A 177 0.49 8.91 18.76
C TRP A 177 1.50 8.39 17.72
N LYS A 178 1.29 7.16 17.23
CA LYS A 178 1.98 6.60 16.06
C LYS A 178 1.18 6.96 14.81
N VAL A 179 1.70 7.89 14.02
CA VAL A 179 1.03 8.38 12.81
C VAL A 179 1.66 7.71 11.59
N ILE A 180 0.86 6.90 10.89
CA ILE A 180 1.25 6.20 9.67
C ILE A 180 0.60 6.93 8.49
N THR A 181 1.39 7.28 7.48
CA THR A 181 0.91 7.85 6.22
C THR A 181 1.20 6.87 5.09
N HIS A 182 0.23 6.63 4.21
CA HIS A 182 0.46 5.90 2.96
C HIS A 182 0.28 6.84 1.78
N LYS A 183 1.30 6.91 0.91
CA LYS A 183 1.17 7.46 -0.44
C LYS A 183 1.05 6.30 -1.41
N CYS A 184 -0.08 6.22 -2.11
CA CYS A 184 -0.25 5.27 -3.21
C CYS A 184 0.79 5.53 -4.31
N LEU A 185 1.28 4.47 -4.95
CA LEU A 185 2.18 4.57 -6.09
C LEU A 185 1.43 4.49 -7.43
N GLY A 186 0.16 4.11 -7.43
CA GLY A 186 -0.59 3.77 -8.64
C GLY A 186 -0.28 2.35 -9.11
N VAL A 187 -0.29 2.12 -10.42
CA VAL A 187 -0.32 0.77 -11.01
C VAL A 187 0.54 0.69 -12.28
N LEU A 188 1.11 -0.50 -12.52
CA LEU A 188 1.71 -0.88 -13.80
C LEU A 188 0.65 -1.55 -14.67
N VAL A 189 0.50 -1.12 -15.91
CA VAL A 189 -0.50 -1.65 -16.85
C VAL A 189 0.11 -1.87 -18.24
N CYS A 190 -0.54 -2.72 -19.04
CA CYS A 190 -0.20 -2.88 -20.45
C CYS A 190 -0.72 -1.69 -21.28
N ASP A 191 -0.02 -1.38 -22.36
CA ASP A 191 -0.50 -0.59 -23.50
C ASP A 191 -1.61 -1.29 -24.34
N VAL A 192 -1.55 -2.62 -24.48
CA VAL A 192 -2.55 -3.44 -25.19
C VAL A 192 -3.87 -3.43 -24.42
N HIS A 193 -4.89 -2.79 -25.00
CA HIS A 193 -6.22 -2.57 -24.43
C HIS A 193 -6.85 -3.82 -23.79
N ASP A 194 -6.78 -4.97 -24.47
CA ASP A 194 -7.43 -6.21 -24.03
C ASP A 194 -6.60 -6.98 -22.96
N CYS A 195 -5.40 -6.50 -22.63
CA CYS A 195 -4.51 -7.11 -21.65
C CYS A 195 -4.77 -6.54 -20.25
N GLN A 196 -5.68 -7.19 -19.51
CA GLN A 196 -6.10 -6.82 -18.15
C GLN A 196 -5.01 -6.94 -17.05
N TRP A 197 -3.73 -7.00 -17.42
CA TRP A 197 -2.63 -7.17 -16.46
C TRP A 197 -2.36 -5.89 -15.66
N ALA A 198 -2.44 -6.00 -14.33
CA ALA A 198 -2.23 -4.91 -13.38
C ALA A 198 -1.13 -5.27 -12.35
N GLY A 199 0.09 -4.75 -12.56
CA GLY A 199 1.26 -5.01 -11.72
C GLY A 199 1.49 -3.97 -10.62
N SER A 200 1.99 -4.42 -9.46
CA SER A 200 2.46 -3.53 -8.39
C SER A 200 3.76 -2.80 -8.82
N PRO A 201 3.82 -1.46 -8.85
CA PRO A 201 5.06 -0.73 -9.13
C PRO A 201 6.10 -0.91 -8.00
N PRO A 202 7.42 -0.90 -8.32
CA PRO A 202 8.47 -0.91 -7.31
C PRO A 202 8.33 0.19 -6.25
N THR A 203 8.49 -0.18 -4.98
CA THR A 203 8.40 0.77 -3.86
C THR A 203 9.53 1.80 -3.89
N ASP A 204 10.74 1.39 -4.28
CA ASP A 204 11.91 2.26 -4.35
C ASP A 204 11.80 3.30 -5.50
N PRO A 205 12.09 4.59 -5.27
CA PRO A 205 11.93 5.65 -6.27
C PRO A 205 12.99 5.68 -7.36
N ASN A 206 14.12 5.01 -7.19
CA ASN A 206 15.19 4.92 -8.18
C ASN A 206 14.98 3.67 -9.05
N VAL A 207 14.71 2.52 -8.44
CA VAL A 207 14.31 1.29 -9.17
C VAL A 207 13.08 1.55 -10.05
N LEU A 208 12.12 2.36 -9.58
CA LEU A 208 10.95 2.76 -10.37
C LEU A 208 11.28 3.68 -11.57
N LYS A 209 12.40 4.43 -11.53
CA LYS A 209 12.88 5.21 -12.69
C LYS A 209 13.66 4.32 -13.65
N GLU A 210 14.64 3.58 -13.13
CA GLU A 210 15.48 2.62 -13.87
C GLU A 210 14.62 1.61 -14.65
N LEU A 211 13.46 1.26 -14.11
CA LEU A 211 12.49 0.38 -14.76
C LEU A 211 12.05 0.90 -16.13
N PHE A 212 11.93 2.22 -16.33
CA PHE A 212 11.46 2.84 -17.58
C PHE A 212 12.57 3.49 -18.41
N GLU A 213 13.85 3.27 -18.05
CA GLU A 213 14.99 3.61 -18.91
C GLU A 213 15.09 2.68 -20.14
N THR A 214 14.45 1.51 -20.08
CA THR A 214 14.30 0.57 -21.19
C THR A 214 12.87 0.05 -21.28
N PRO A 215 12.33 -0.22 -22.48
CA PRO A 215 11.05 -0.90 -22.65
C PRO A 215 10.92 -2.19 -21.83
N VAL A 216 9.79 -2.32 -21.14
CA VAL A 216 9.46 -3.42 -20.22
C VAL A 216 8.34 -4.27 -20.80
N GLN A 217 8.61 -5.55 -21.04
CA GLN A 217 7.59 -6.46 -21.57
C GLN A 217 6.51 -6.80 -20.52
N CYS A 218 5.25 -6.71 -20.91
CA CYS A 218 4.11 -7.06 -20.08
C CYS A 218 4.11 -8.54 -19.65
N GLN A 219 3.81 -8.78 -18.37
CA GLN A 219 3.75 -10.12 -17.79
C GLN A 219 2.39 -10.82 -18.01
N GLY A 220 1.43 -10.14 -18.64
CA GLY A 220 0.16 -10.71 -19.09
C GLY A 220 0.34 -11.93 -20.00
N MET A 221 -0.64 -12.83 -20.00
CA MET A 221 -0.57 -14.13 -20.66
C MET A 221 0.69 -14.94 -20.31
N ALA A 222 1.12 -14.87 -19.04
CA ALA A 222 2.35 -15.48 -18.52
C ALA A 222 3.62 -15.06 -19.30
N GLY A 223 3.78 -13.74 -19.51
CA GLY A 223 4.91 -13.16 -20.25
C GLY A 223 4.87 -13.35 -21.77
N LYS A 224 3.73 -13.78 -22.32
CA LYS A 224 3.51 -13.90 -23.78
C LYS A 224 2.82 -12.67 -24.39
N CYS A 225 2.38 -11.71 -23.57
CA CYS A 225 1.87 -10.45 -24.09
C CYS A 225 2.97 -9.72 -24.88
N PRO A 226 2.70 -9.23 -26.10
CA PRO A 226 3.66 -8.45 -26.88
C PRO A 226 3.75 -6.99 -26.44
N GLY A 227 2.82 -6.53 -25.59
CA GLY A 227 2.70 -5.14 -25.16
C GLY A 227 3.75 -4.70 -24.14
N GLU A 228 3.96 -3.39 -24.08
CA GLU A 228 4.86 -2.74 -23.14
C GLU A 228 4.13 -2.27 -21.87
N VAL A 229 4.85 -2.27 -20.75
CA VAL A 229 4.35 -1.80 -19.45
C VAL A 229 4.57 -0.31 -19.31
N HIS A 230 3.54 0.41 -18.88
CA HIS A 230 3.63 1.81 -18.47
C HIS A 230 3.11 2.02 -17.04
N HIS A 231 3.52 3.13 -16.41
CA HIS A 231 3.18 3.46 -15.02
C HIS A 231 2.12 4.56 -14.94
N ILE A 232 0.91 4.20 -14.50
CA ILE A 232 -0.11 5.16 -14.11
C ILE A 232 0.16 5.56 -12.65
N LYS A 233 0.58 6.82 -12.46
CA LYS A 233 0.86 7.41 -11.13
C LYS A 233 -0.43 7.78 -10.41
N CYS A 234 -0.47 7.55 -9.10
CA CYS A 234 -1.54 8.06 -8.24
C CYS A 234 -1.03 9.27 -7.43
N GLU A 235 -1.59 10.46 -7.69
CA GLU A 235 -1.08 11.72 -7.12
C GLU A 235 -2.10 12.46 -6.24
N ASN A 236 -3.41 12.26 -6.47
CA ASN A 236 -4.48 13.01 -5.82
C ASN A 236 -5.06 12.36 -4.54
N THR A 237 -4.53 11.20 -4.14
CA THR A 237 -5.00 10.41 -2.99
C THR A 237 -4.08 10.56 -1.78
N ALA A 238 -4.64 10.63 -0.59
CA ALA A 238 -3.90 10.59 0.67
C ALA A 238 -4.56 9.61 1.65
N LEU A 239 -3.73 8.88 2.42
CA LEU A 239 -4.19 8.03 3.51
C LEU A 239 -3.34 8.26 4.76
N ARG A 240 -4.00 8.44 5.89
CA ARG A 240 -3.38 8.51 7.22
C ARG A 240 -4.09 7.60 8.21
N ILE A 241 -3.32 6.83 8.98
CA ILE A 241 -3.78 6.10 10.16
C ILE A 241 -3.14 6.77 11.37
N ASP A 242 -3.96 7.22 12.31
CA ASP A 242 -3.53 7.67 13.63
C ASP A 242 -3.82 6.57 14.65
N LEU A 243 -2.80 6.12 15.37
CA LEU A 243 -2.91 5.13 16.46
C LEU A 243 -2.54 5.79 17.79
N HIS A 244 -3.41 5.70 18.80
CA HIS A 244 -3.08 6.08 20.17
C HIS A 244 -2.38 4.94 20.89
N MET A 245 -1.14 5.16 21.33
CA MET A 245 -0.28 4.08 21.83
C MET A 245 -0.71 3.48 23.16
N ALA A 246 -1.40 4.25 24.01
CA ALA A 246 -1.77 3.81 25.37
C ALA A 246 -3.12 3.10 25.47
N THR A 247 -3.94 3.13 24.41
CA THR A 247 -5.31 2.56 24.42
C THR A 247 -5.67 1.84 23.12
N GLU A 248 -4.68 1.66 22.22
CA GLU A 248 -4.77 1.11 20.85
C GLU A 248 -5.89 1.65 19.93
N TRP A 249 -6.60 2.70 20.35
CA TRP A 249 -7.63 3.38 19.57
C TRP A 249 -7.04 3.92 18.27
N GLY A 250 -7.74 3.69 17.16
CA GLY A 250 -7.21 3.94 15.84
C GLY A 250 -8.20 4.66 14.91
N LEU A 251 -7.67 5.55 14.08
CA LEU A 251 -8.45 6.28 13.08
C LEU A 251 -7.74 6.24 11.73
N LEU A 252 -8.26 5.46 10.79
CA LEU A 252 -7.91 5.53 9.37
C LEU A 252 -8.74 6.63 8.71
N ARG A 253 -8.08 7.51 7.95
CA ARG A 253 -8.67 8.54 7.10
C ARG A 253 -8.07 8.46 5.70
N HIS A 254 -8.92 8.31 4.71
CA HIS A 254 -8.61 8.49 3.31
C HIS A 254 -9.05 9.87 2.83
N ARG A 255 -8.54 10.30 1.66
CA ARG A 255 -9.07 11.41 0.88
C ARG A 255 -8.67 11.30 -0.58
N GLY A 256 -9.61 11.56 -1.48
CA GLY A 256 -9.41 11.62 -2.94
C GLY A 256 -9.77 10.31 -3.64
N VAL A 257 -9.72 10.31 -4.97
CA VAL A 257 -10.19 9.18 -5.78
C VAL A 257 -9.05 8.47 -6.49
N HIS A 258 -9.00 7.14 -6.36
CA HIS A 258 -8.14 6.25 -7.13
C HIS A 258 -8.68 6.07 -8.55
N GLN A 259 -8.10 6.80 -9.51
CA GLN A 259 -8.44 6.71 -10.93
C GLN A 259 -7.54 5.71 -11.67
N HIS A 260 -7.41 4.49 -11.13
CA HIS A 260 -6.64 3.41 -11.74
C HIS A 260 -7.16 2.04 -11.26
N VAL A 261 -6.90 0.98 -12.05
CA VAL A 261 -7.15 -0.39 -11.61
C VAL A 261 -6.26 -0.76 -10.41
N TRP A 262 -6.75 -1.64 -9.54
CA TRP A 262 -5.96 -2.16 -8.42
C TRP A 262 -5.00 -3.25 -8.90
N PRO A 263 -3.69 -3.17 -8.60
CA PRO A 263 -2.76 -4.26 -8.89
C PRO A 263 -3.02 -5.49 -8.03
N GLU A 264 -2.66 -6.66 -8.53
CA GLU A 264 -2.72 -7.89 -7.74
C GLU A 264 -1.85 -7.78 -6.48
N CYS A 265 -2.43 -8.19 -5.35
CA CYS A 265 -1.79 -8.10 -4.04
C CYS A 265 -0.68 -9.14 -3.88
N LYS A 266 0.58 -8.70 -3.90
CA LYS A 266 1.77 -9.57 -3.79
C LYS A 266 1.79 -10.41 -2.49
N LYS A 267 1.25 -9.89 -1.40
CA LYS A 267 1.10 -10.58 -0.09
C LYS A 267 -0.39 -10.89 0.14
N PRO A 268 -0.73 -12.00 0.82
CA PRO A 268 -2.05 -12.17 1.41
C PRO A 268 -2.22 -11.20 2.59
N ASP A 269 -3.47 -10.85 2.89
CA ASP A 269 -3.83 -10.15 4.13
C ASP A 269 -3.93 -11.12 5.32
N ILE A 270 -4.25 -10.63 6.52
CA ILE A 270 -4.18 -11.43 7.75
C ILE A 270 -5.35 -12.40 7.83
N LEU A 271 -6.57 -11.99 7.44
CA LEU A 271 -7.74 -12.88 7.38
C LEU A 271 -7.54 -14.00 6.35
N ALA A 272 -6.88 -13.69 5.22
CA ALA A 272 -6.48 -14.70 4.24
C ALA A 272 -5.43 -15.69 4.79
N LEU A 273 -4.51 -15.25 5.66
CA LEU A 273 -3.54 -16.12 6.34
C LEU A 273 -4.14 -16.95 7.49
N GLU A 274 -5.22 -16.47 8.11
CA GLU A 274 -6.01 -17.21 9.10
C GLU A 274 -6.76 -18.37 8.44
N ARG A 275 -7.58 -18.09 7.42
CA ARG A 275 -8.29 -19.10 6.59
C ARG A 275 -7.34 -20.10 5.93
N PHE A 276 -6.20 -19.63 5.44
CA PHE A 276 -5.16 -20.53 4.90
C PHE A 276 -4.57 -21.44 6.00
N GLY A 277 -4.51 -20.98 7.25
CA GLY A 277 -4.18 -21.79 8.41
C GLY A 277 -5.16 -22.93 8.61
N GLU A 278 -6.45 -22.61 8.70
CA GLU A 278 -7.55 -23.59 8.85
C GLU A 278 -7.45 -24.71 7.78
N VAL A 279 -7.16 -24.36 6.53
CA VAL A 279 -6.99 -25.33 5.42
C VAL A 279 -5.72 -26.19 5.57
N VAL A 280 -4.63 -25.67 6.15
CA VAL A 280 -3.42 -26.44 6.47
C VAL A 280 -3.64 -27.31 7.71
N GLU A 281 -4.33 -26.83 8.73
CA GLU A 281 -4.65 -27.52 9.98
C GLU A 281 -5.57 -28.73 9.73
N ASN A 282 -6.56 -28.59 8.84
CA ASN A 282 -7.40 -29.68 8.37
C ASN A 282 -6.70 -30.67 7.40
N ASN A 283 -5.46 -30.38 6.96
CA ASN A 283 -4.77 -31.19 5.93
C ASN A 283 -3.23 -31.08 5.97
N PRO A 284 -2.55 -31.27 7.12
CA PRO A 284 -1.15 -30.84 7.29
C PRO A 284 -0.16 -31.62 6.41
N LYS A 285 -0.54 -32.83 5.97
CA LYS A 285 0.26 -33.68 5.08
C LYS A 285 0.19 -33.29 3.59
N ALA A 286 -0.69 -32.37 3.19
CA ALA A 286 -0.79 -31.93 1.80
C ALA A 286 0.20 -30.81 1.48
N GLY A 287 1.30 -31.12 0.79
CA GLY A 287 2.25 -30.10 0.33
C GLY A 287 1.63 -29.08 -0.64
N ALA A 288 2.21 -27.88 -0.71
CA ALA A 288 1.72 -26.70 -1.45
C ALA A 288 1.11 -26.98 -2.84
N PHE A 289 1.70 -27.86 -3.65
CA PHE A 289 1.14 -28.22 -4.97
C PHE A 289 -0.26 -28.86 -4.87
N LYS A 290 -0.49 -29.72 -3.87
CA LYS A 290 -1.80 -30.33 -3.59
C LYS A 290 -2.78 -29.32 -3.02
N LEU A 291 -2.33 -28.38 -2.18
CA LEU A 291 -3.17 -27.27 -1.70
C LEU A 291 -3.62 -26.33 -2.83
N LYS A 292 -2.74 -26.08 -3.82
CA LYS A 292 -3.05 -25.26 -5.01
C LYS A 292 -4.03 -25.95 -5.97
N ILE A 293 -3.96 -27.27 -6.13
CA ILE A 293 -4.92 -28.02 -6.96
C ILE A 293 -6.26 -28.22 -6.24
N GLY A 294 -6.27 -28.18 -4.91
CA GLY A 294 -7.46 -28.43 -4.11
C GLY A 294 -7.78 -29.92 -3.97
N LYS A 295 -8.98 -30.21 -3.48
CA LYS A 295 -9.62 -31.52 -3.55
C LYS A 295 -10.79 -31.42 -4.56
N PRO A 296 -11.13 -32.49 -5.31
CA PRO A 296 -12.43 -32.52 -5.96
C PRO A 296 -13.53 -32.45 -4.88
N SER A 297 -14.58 -31.66 -5.12
CA SER A 297 -15.80 -31.73 -4.32
C SER A 297 -16.43 -33.13 -4.45
N GLN A 298 -17.19 -33.55 -3.45
CA GLN A 298 -17.99 -34.79 -3.56
C GLN A 298 -19.34 -34.56 -4.25
N ASP A 299 -19.75 -33.30 -4.43
CA ASP A 299 -20.99 -32.96 -5.14
C ASP A 299 -20.76 -32.93 -6.67
N GLU A 300 -21.64 -33.61 -7.41
CA GLU A 300 -21.52 -33.75 -8.86
C GLU A 300 -21.76 -32.41 -9.60
N GLY A 301 -20.66 -31.70 -9.90
CA GLY A 301 -20.64 -30.55 -10.79
C GLY A 301 -20.01 -29.27 -10.22
N THR A 302 -19.55 -29.25 -8.97
CA THR A 302 -19.00 -28.04 -8.32
C THR A 302 -17.48 -27.95 -8.32
N THR A 303 -16.97 -26.74 -8.10
CA THR A 303 -15.56 -26.35 -8.21
C THR A 303 -14.65 -27.06 -7.21
N PHE A 304 -13.39 -27.26 -7.60
CA PHE A 304 -12.32 -27.57 -6.65
C PHE A 304 -12.16 -26.39 -5.69
N GLU A 305 -12.31 -26.60 -4.38
CA GLU A 305 -11.90 -25.59 -3.40
C GLU A 305 -10.37 -25.52 -3.35
N THR A 306 -9.81 -24.39 -3.77
CA THR A 306 -8.37 -24.16 -3.82
C THR A 306 -7.95 -23.03 -2.89
N VAL A 307 -6.70 -23.07 -2.42
CA VAL A 307 -6.14 -21.93 -1.66
C VAL A 307 -6.03 -20.65 -2.49
N THR A 308 -6.13 -20.73 -3.82
CA THR A 308 -6.21 -19.56 -4.71
C THR A 308 -7.53 -18.80 -4.59
N ASP A 309 -8.62 -19.48 -4.19
CA ASP A 309 -9.93 -18.86 -3.97
C ASP A 309 -9.98 -18.06 -2.66
N ILE A 310 -9.12 -18.41 -1.69
CA ILE A 310 -8.90 -17.62 -0.48
C ILE A 310 -8.26 -16.27 -0.83
N GLN A 311 -7.16 -16.29 -1.59
CA GLN A 311 -6.44 -15.07 -1.98
C GLN A 311 -5.47 -15.33 -3.18
N PRO A 312 -5.46 -14.50 -4.24
CA PRO A 312 -4.71 -14.79 -5.46
C PRO A 312 -3.19 -15.00 -5.32
N SER A 313 -2.52 -14.43 -4.32
CA SER A 313 -1.06 -14.59 -4.16
C SER A 313 -0.62 -16.03 -3.85
N PHE A 314 -1.54 -16.86 -3.34
CA PHE A 314 -1.33 -18.30 -3.15
C PHE A 314 -1.19 -19.07 -4.47
N GLN A 315 -1.47 -18.45 -5.63
CA GLN A 315 -1.15 -19.01 -6.95
C GLN A 315 0.36 -19.25 -7.13
N ASN A 316 1.23 -18.51 -6.41
CA ASN A 316 2.67 -18.71 -6.42
C ASN A 316 3.08 -19.86 -5.50
N SER A 317 3.60 -20.94 -6.08
CA SER A 317 4.03 -22.17 -5.37
C SER A 317 5.01 -21.91 -4.23
N ASP A 318 5.94 -20.99 -4.42
CA ASP A 318 7.07 -20.79 -3.54
C ASP A 318 6.65 -19.99 -2.30
N ARG A 319 5.77 -18.98 -2.49
CA ARG A 319 5.09 -18.29 -1.39
C ARG A 319 4.14 -19.22 -0.65
N LEU A 320 3.36 -20.03 -1.36
CA LEU A 320 2.45 -20.99 -0.76
C LEU A 320 3.20 -22.01 0.11
N ALA A 321 4.33 -22.54 -0.36
CA ALA A 321 5.20 -23.41 0.42
C ALA A 321 5.85 -22.70 1.63
N TYR A 322 6.22 -21.42 1.50
CA TYR A 322 6.71 -20.61 2.62
C TYR A 322 5.63 -20.43 3.70
N TYR A 323 4.42 -20.01 3.34
CA TYR A 323 3.33 -19.79 4.29
C TYR A 323 2.86 -21.12 4.90
N GLN A 324 2.79 -22.19 4.10
CA GLN A 324 2.52 -23.54 4.61
C GLN A 324 3.56 -23.95 5.66
N LYS A 325 4.87 -23.85 5.36
CA LYS A 325 5.90 -24.24 6.31
C LYS A 325 5.82 -23.40 7.59
N ARG A 326 5.47 -22.12 7.51
CA ARG A 326 5.27 -21.29 8.70
C ARG A 326 4.09 -21.74 9.55
N LYS A 327 2.94 -22.08 8.96
CA LYS A 327 1.80 -22.65 9.70
C LYS A 327 2.16 -24.01 10.32
N LEU A 328 2.82 -24.91 9.58
CA LEU A 328 3.25 -26.22 10.11
C LEU A 328 4.28 -26.12 11.25
N ILE A 329 5.14 -25.09 11.26
CA ILE A 329 6.03 -24.80 12.41
C ILE A 329 5.23 -24.29 13.60
N GLY A 330 4.25 -23.40 13.38
CA GLY A 330 3.37 -22.88 14.45
C GLY A 330 2.36 -23.87 15.02
N LEU A 331 2.36 -25.12 14.53
CA LEU A 331 1.58 -26.25 15.01
C LEU A 331 2.48 -27.36 15.61
N ASP A 332 3.79 -27.11 15.72
CA ASP A 332 4.84 -28.06 16.12
C ASP A 332 4.93 -29.35 15.27
N LEU A 333 4.24 -29.41 14.13
CA LEU A 333 4.20 -30.55 13.21
C LEU A 333 5.47 -30.67 12.34
N VAL A 334 6.25 -29.61 12.24
CA VAL A 334 7.53 -29.56 11.51
C VAL A 334 8.52 -28.74 12.33
N PRO A 335 9.75 -29.23 12.60
CA PRO A 335 10.72 -28.47 13.37
C PRO A 335 11.01 -27.11 12.73
N GLY A 336 11.10 -26.10 13.61
CA GLY A 336 11.41 -24.72 13.25
C GLY A 336 12.77 -24.57 12.57
N LYS A 337 13.06 -23.36 12.07
CA LYS A 337 14.44 -22.99 11.71
C LYS A 337 15.24 -22.62 12.95
N ASN A 338 15.32 -23.54 13.90
CA ASN A 338 16.41 -23.53 14.86
C ASN A 338 17.72 -23.75 14.06
N GLY A 339 18.84 -23.24 14.59
CA GLY A 339 20.10 -23.15 13.83
C GLY A 339 20.75 -24.50 13.50
N SER A 340 21.97 -24.43 12.97
CA SER A 340 22.88 -25.58 12.98
C SER A 340 23.01 -26.09 14.43
N GLY A 341 22.49 -27.28 14.67
CA GLY A 341 22.29 -27.86 16.00
C GLY A 341 21.19 -28.93 16.01
N VAL A 342 20.06 -28.75 15.32
CA VAL A 342 18.96 -29.76 15.30
C VAL A 342 19.39 -31.09 14.66
N GLY A 343 20.33 -31.04 13.71
CA GLY A 343 20.94 -32.25 13.14
C GLY A 343 21.82 -32.99 14.14
N ASP A 344 22.56 -32.25 14.97
CA ASP A 344 23.41 -32.80 16.02
C ASP A 344 22.57 -33.30 17.21
N GLU A 345 21.47 -32.62 17.53
CA GLU A 345 20.47 -33.01 18.53
C GLU A 345 19.80 -34.35 18.17
N PHE A 346 19.35 -34.53 16.92
CA PHE A 346 18.86 -35.81 16.42
C PHE A 346 19.92 -36.92 16.45
N ILE A 347 21.18 -36.61 16.10
CA ILE A 347 22.28 -37.58 16.15
C ILE A 347 22.62 -37.96 17.60
N ASN A 348 22.60 -37.00 18.53
CA ASN A 348 22.85 -37.23 19.95
C ASN A 348 21.72 -38.05 20.60
N ASP A 349 20.46 -37.80 20.28
CA ASP A 349 19.32 -38.62 20.74
C ASP A 349 19.42 -40.05 20.21
N MET A 350 19.77 -40.22 18.92
CA MET A 350 20.03 -41.54 18.31
C MET A 350 21.20 -42.29 18.98
N PHE A 351 22.24 -41.59 19.45
CA PHE A 351 23.30 -42.20 20.26
C PHE A 351 22.86 -42.47 21.71
N SER A 352 21.93 -41.70 22.26
CA SER A 352 21.44 -41.90 23.64
C SER A 352 20.60 -43.18 23.79
N TRP A 353 19.93 -43.64 22.72
CA TRP A 353 19.18 -44.91 22.70
C TRP A 353 20.07 -46.14 22.45
N ALA A 354 21.38 -45.96 22.29
CA ALA A 354 22.35 -47.02 22.01
C ALA A 354 23.21 -47.41 23.24
N ALA A 355 22.81 -46.95 24.43
CA ALA A 355 23.47 -47.17 25.72
C ALA A 355 22.48 -47.73 26.76
#